data_AF-A0A7Y8L9Y0-F1
#
_entry.id   AF-A0A7Y8L9Y0-F1
#
_cell.length_a   1.000
_cell.length_b   1.000
_cell.length_c   1.000
_cell.angle_alpha   90.00
_cell.angle_beta   90.00
_cell.angle_gamma   90.00
#
_symmetry.space_group_name_H-M   'P 1'
#
loop_
_entity.id
_entity.type
_entity.pdbx_description
1 polymer ?
#
loop_
_entity_poly.entity_id
_entity_poly.type
_entity_poly.pdbx_seq_one_letter_code
_entity_poly.pdbx_strand_id
1 'polypeptide(L)' 'VAPKYVDQNGGYTRIIKTRIRRGDASPMAFIELI' A
#
# COMPACT_ATOMS: atom_id res chain seq x y z
N VAL A 1 0.63 -16.52 0.56
CA VAL A 1 -0.23 -15.33 0.79
C VAL A 1 -1.41 -15.73 1.66
N ALA A 2 -2.35 -16.55 1.20
CA ALA A 2 -3.57 -16.92 1.95
C ALA A 2 -3.41 -17.39 3.43
N PRO A 3 -2.42 -18.24 3.83
CA PRO A 3 -2.32 -18.70 5.23
C PRO A 3 -1.94 -17.59 6.22
N LYS A 4 -1.32 -16.51 5.75
CA LYS A 4 -0.87 -15.39 6.60
C LYS A 4 -2.00 -14.44 7.01
N TYR A 5 -3.15 -14.53 6.34
CA TYR A 5 -4.28 -13.62 6.55
C TYR A 5 -5.52 -14.32 7.09
N VAL A 6 -5.40 -15.60 7.50
CA VAL A 6 -6.53 -16.42 7.94
C VAL A 6 -7.25 -15.80 9.13
N ASP A 7 -6.51 -15.16 10.03
CA ASP A 7 -7.06 -14.52 11.23
C ASP A 7 -7.39 -13.03 11.04
N GLN A 8 -7.12 -12.46 9.85
CA GLN A 8 -7.38 -11.04 9.55
C GLN A 8 -8.62 -10.88 8.68
N ASN A 9 -9.61 -10.12 9.17
CA ASN A 9 -10.81 -9.76 8.41
C ASN A 9 -10.66 -8.36 7.80
N GLY A 10 -9.99 -8.28 6.64
CA GLY A 10 -9.70 -7.03 5.93
C GLY A 10 -8.33 -6.42 6.26
N GLY A 11 -7.99 -5.33 5.56
CA GLY A 11 -6.73 -4.59 5.78
C GLY A 11 -5.48 -5.26 5.20
N TYR A 12 -5.62 -6.13 4.19
CA TYR A 12 -4.52 -6.91 3.61
C TYR A 12 -3.46 -6.09 2.88
N THR A 13 -3.77 -4.82 2.59
CA THR A 13 -2.90 -3.90 1.88
C THR A 13 -2.69 -2.64 2.69
N ARG A 14 -1.44 -2.20 2.78
CA ARG A 14 -1.05 -0.93 3.38
C ARG A 14 -0.63 0.04 2.29
N ILE A 15 -1.12 1.28 2.35
CA ILE A 15 -0.73 2.36 1.45
C ILE A 15 0.09 3.38 2.21
N ILE A 16 1.32 3.64 1.75
CA ILE A 16 2.22 4.64 2.34
C ILE A 16 2.41 5.77 1.34
N LYS A 17 1.90 6.96 1.67
CA LYS A 17 2.10 8.17 0.85
C LYS A 17 3.57 8.58 0.91
N THR A 18 4.12 8.98 -0.24
CA THR A 18 5.54 9.34 -0.34
C THR A 18 5.69 10.79 -0.79
N ARG A 19 6.30 11.01 -1.95
CA ARG A 19 6.59 12.33 -2.51
C ARG A 19 5.64 12.67 -3.63
N ILE A 20 5.67 13.94 -4.00
CA ILE A 20 5.17 14.42 -5.28
C ILE A 20 6.15 14.01 -6.38
N ARG A 21 5.64 13.45 -7.48
CA ARG A 21 6.43 13.07 -8.64
C ARG A 21 6.96 14.31 -9.35
N ARG A 22 8.26 14.31 -9.64
CA ARG A 22 8.89 15.38 -10.40
C ARG A 22 8.48 15.25 -11.87
N GLY A 23 7.95 16.34 -12.43
CA GLY A 23 7.52 16.44 -13.83
C GLY A 23 6.04 16.76 -13.98
N ASP A 24 5.18 16.07 -13.23
CA ASP A 24 3.72 16.23 -13.33
C ASP A 24 3.04 16.53 -11.99
N ALA A 25 3.83 16.72 -10.94
CA ALA A 25 3.35 17.00 -9.60
C ALA A 25 2.35 15.98 -9.04
N SER A 26 2.35 14.74 -9.53
CA SER A 26 1.40 13.72 -9.10
C SER A 26 1.79 13.10 -7.74
N PRO A 27 0.86 12.94 -6.79
CA PRO A 27 1.15 12.32 -5.50
C PRO A 27 1.39 10.81 -5.64
N MET A 28 2.53 10.35 -5.12
CA MET A 28 2.92 8.93 -5.18
C MET A 28 2.66 8.21 -3.86
N ALA A 29 2.49 6.89 -3.94
CA ALA A 29 2.39 6.01 -2.78
C ALA A 29 3.00 4.62 -3.07
N PHE A 30 3.48 3.96 -2.03
CA PHE A 30 3.81 2.53 -2.04
C PHE A 30 2.60 1.72 -1.54
N ILE A 31 2.40 0.55 -2.12
CA ILE A 31 1.36 -0.41 -1.71
C ILE A 31 2.05 -1.72 -1.38
N GLU A 32 1.84 -2.20 -0.15
CA GLU A 32 2.45 -3.43 0.35
C GLU A 32 1.38 -4.38 0.87
N LEU A 33 1.61 -5.68 0.68
CA LEU A 33 0.82 -6.74 1.31
C LEU A 33 1.35 -6.95 2.73
N ILE A 34 0.45 -7.02 3.71
CA ILE A 34 0.80 -7.22 5.14
C ILE A 34 1.39 -8.60 5.40
#